data_AF-A0A2M7WZR5-F1
#
_entry.id   AF-A0A2M7WZR5-F1
#
_cell.length_a   1.000
_cell.length_b   1.000
_cell.length_c   1.000
_cell.angle_alpha   90.00
_cell.angle_beta   90.00
_cell.angle_gamma   90.00
#
_symmetry.space_group_name_H-M   'P 1'
#
loop_
_entity.id
_entity.type
_entity.pdbx_description
1 polymer ?
#
loop_
_entity_poly.entity_id
_entity_poly.type
_entity_poly.pdbx_seq_one_letter_code
_entity_poly.pdbx_strand_id
1 'polypeptide(L)'
;MLDQLCGHFDHVVSLLMDRATLDAHAANWGSAEKPLRMDLHRLTHEESALYDDLRNNCFRAGLRLEQEAIGFHWLAHCLQHPDGTTASDSGILPRDHKKTTFSLWQ
;
A
#
# COMPACT_ATOMS: atom_id res chain seq x y z
N MET A 1 -4.80 6.36 -12.31
CA MET A 1 -3.59 5.93 -13.05
C MET A 1 -3.45 4.41 -13.03
N LEU A 2 -3.56 3.73 -11.88
CA LEU A 2 -3.52 2.26 -11.81
C LEU A 2 -4.62 1.57 -12.63
N ASP A 3 -5.90 1.95 -12.45
CA ASP A 3 -7.02 1.36 -13.21
C ASP A 3 -6.88 1.51 -14.75
N GLN A 4 -6.22 2.59 -15.22
CA GLN A 4 -5.92 2.77 -16.64
C GLN A 4 -4.79 1.83 -17.12
N LEU A 5 -3.78 1.59 -16.29
CA LEU A 5 -2.68 0.66 -16.59
C LEU A 5 -3.18 -0.78 -16.62
N CYS A 6 -3.97 -1.19 -15.63
CA CYS A 6 -4.65 -2.50 -15.64
C CYS A 6 -5.62 -2.63 -16.83
N GLY A 7 -6.10 -1.51 -17.36
CA GLY A 7 -6.91 -1.51 -18.57
C GLY A 7 -6.16 -1.63 -19.88
N HIS A 8 -4.85 -1.39 -19.89
CA HIS A 8 -4.01 -1.53 -21.08
C HIS A 8 -3.23 -2.84 -21.10
N PHE A 9 -3.00 -3.44 -19.93
CA PHE A 9 -2.22 -4.66 -19.76
C PHE A 9 -2.98 -5.67 -18.88
N ASP A 10 -3.28 -6.84 -19.44
CA ASP A 10 -4.11 -7.87 -18.79
C ASP A 10 -3.45 -8.53 -17.56
N HIS A 11 -2.15 -8.28 -17.32
CA HIS A 11 -1.35 -8.93 -16.27
C HIS A 11 -0.63 -7.93 -15.35
N VAL A 12 -1.19 -6.73 -15.13
CA VAL A 12 -0.64 -5.76 -14.18
C VAL A 12 -1.23 -5.99 -12.79
N VAL A 13 -0.34 -6.08 -11.81
CA VAL A 13 -0.68 -6.13 -10.37
C VAL A 13 0.13 -5.05 -9.66
N SER A 14 -0.49 -4.36 -8.71
CA SER A 14 0.16 -3.38 -7.85
C SER A 14 0.92 -4.07 -6.72
N LEU A 15 2.22 -3.76 -6.59
CA LEU A 15 3.08 -4.32 -5.55
C LEU A 15 2.84 -3.74 -4.14
N LEU A 16 2.12 -2.62 -4.03
CA LEU A 16 1.96 -1.87 -2.78
C LEU A 16 0.48 -1.60 -2.44
N MET A 17 -0.44 -2.33 -3.09
CA MET A 17 -1.88 -2.24 -2.86
C MET A 17 -2.42 -3.56 -2.30
N ASP A 18 -1.75 -4.06 -1.28
CA ASP A 18 -2.11 -5.25 -0.54
C ASP A 18 -2.25 -4.96 0.97
N ARG A 19 -2.88 -5.90 1.67
CA ARG A 19 -3.18 -5.72 3.09
C ARG A 19 -1.93 -5.71 3.97
N ALA A 20 -0.94 -6.54 3.66
CA ALA A 20 0.29 -6.63 4.44
C ALA A 20 1.07 -5.31 4.37
N THR A 21 1.14 -4.70 3.18
CA THR A 21 1.75 -3.37 2.98
C THR A 21 1.04 -2.30 3.81
N LEU A 22 -0.30 -2.27 3.78
CA LEU A 22 -1.09 -1.28 4.52
C LEU A 22 -0.85 -1.39 6.04
N ASP A 23 -0.91 -2.60 6.59
CA ASP A 23 -0.80 -2.84 8.03
C ASP A 23 0.65 -2.61 8.53
N ALA A 24 1.66 -3.05 7.77
CA ALA A 24 3.07 -2.85 8.12
C ALA A 24 3.46 -1.37 8.19
N HIS A 25 2.79 -0.51 7.41
CA HIS A 25 3.07 0.92 7.32
C HIS A 25 1.99 1.79 7.97
N ALA A 26 1.36 1.29 9.04
CA ALA A 26 0.37 2.07 9.79
C ALA A 26 0.89 3.42 10.32
N ALA A 27 2.20 3.53 10.56
CA ALA A 27 2.86 4.79 10.92
C ALA A 27 2.85 5.84 9.78
N ASN A 28 2.70 5.40 8.53
CA ASN A 28 2.68 6.22 7.33
C ASN A 28 1.24 6.47 6.82
N TRP A 29 0.23 6.19 7.64
CA TRP A 29 -1.15 6.53 7.31
C TRP A 29 -1.37 8.04 7.44
N GLY A 30 -1.71 8.66 6.31
CA GLY A 30 -2.20 10.02 6.21
C GLY A 30 -3.72 10.08 6.12
N SER A 31 -4.19 11.26 5.69
CA SER A 31 -5.60 11.51 5.40
C SER A 31 -5.72 12.10 3.99
N ALA A 32 -6.56 11.51 3.15
CA ALA A 32 -6.90 12.09 1.87
C ALA A 32 -7.95 13.20 2.09
N GLU A 33 -7.58 14.46 1.79
CA GLU A 33 -8.54 15.57 1.80
C GLU A 33 -9.74 15.33 0.86
N LYS A 34 -9.47 14.63 -0.26
CA LYS A 34 -10.48 14.23 -1.25
C LYS A 34 -10.33 12.74 -1.54
N PRO A 35 -11.01 11.88 -0.77
CA PRO A 35 -10.96 10.43 -1.00
C PRO A 35 -11.46 10.09 -2.41
N LEU A 36 -10.74 9.19 -3.08
CA LEU A 36 -11.19 8.65 -4.35
C LEU A 36 -12.43 7.79 -4.10
N ARG A 37 -13.53 8.08 -4.83
CA ARG A 37 -14.81 7.37 -4.69
C ARG A 37 -15.34 6.82 -6.02
N MET A 38 -14.50 6.76 -7.04
CA MET A 38 -14.87 6.15 -8.31
C MET A 38 -14.73 4.62 -8.21
N ASP A 39 -15.52 3.90 -9.00
CA ASP A 39 -15.37 2.46 -9.10
C ASP A 39 -14.16 2.14 -9.98
N LEU A 40 -13.29 1.26 -9.50
CA LEU A 40 -12.07 0.83 -10.19
C LEU A 40 -12.28 -0.61 -10.65
N HIS A 41 -12.89 -0.79 -11.82
CA HIS A 41 -13.36 -2.10 -12.30
C HIS A 41 -12.24 -3.03 -12.76
N ARG A 42 -11.02 -2.50 -12.94
CA ARG A 42 -9.91 -3.25 -13.54
C ARG A 42 -8.87 -3.70 -12.53
N LEU A 43 -9.18 -3.58 -11.24
CA LEU A 43 -8.34 -4.09 -10.17
C LEU A 43 -8.50 -5.62 -10.04
N THR A 44 -7.46 -6.28 -9.56
CA THR A 44 -7.56 -7.65 -9.07
C THR A 44 -8.51 -7.73 -7.88
N HIS A 45 -8.97 -8.94 -7.55
CA HIS A 45 -9.88 -9.14 -6.43
C HIS A 45 -9.31 -8.65 -5.09
N GLU A 46 -8.02 -8.88 -4.84
CA GLU A 46 -7.34 -8.47 -3.61
C GLU A 46 -7.19 -6.94 -3.53
N GLU A 47 -6.80 -6.30 -4.63
CA GLU A 47 -6.71 -4.84 -4.72
C GLU A 47 -8.08 -4.17 -4.53
N SER A 48 -9.13 -4.71 -5.16
CA SER A 48 -10.49 -4.19 -5.02
C SER A 48 -10.98 -4.31 -3.58
N ALA A 49 -10.73 -5.43 -2.92
CA ALA A 49 -11.11 -5.63 -1.52
C ALA A 49 -10.44 -4.59 -0.60
N LEU A 50 -9.14 -4.35 -0.78
CA LEU A 50 -8.42 -3.31 -0.02
C LEU A 50 -8.95 -1.91 -0.34
N TYR A 51 -9.18 -1.60 -1.61
CA TYR A 51 -9.72 -0.31 -2.04
C TYR A 51 -11.09 -0.04 -1.43
N ASP A 52 -11.99 -1.02 -1.43
CA ASP A 52 -13.33 -0.88 -0.88
C ASP A 52 -13.29 -0.70 0.63
N ASP A 53 -12.41 -1.40 1.34
CA ASP A 53 -12.20 -1.18 2.78
C ASP A 53 -11.73 0.25 3.09
N LEU A 54 -10.81 0.79 2.27
CA LEU A 54 -10.34 2.17 2.39
C LEU A 54 -11.46 3.17 2.09
N ARG A 55 -12.18 2.96 0.98
CA ARG A 55 -13.29 3.82 0.51
C ARG A 55 -14.43 3.86 1.53
N ASN A 56 -14.74 2.72 2.14
CA ASN A 56 -15.81 2.57 3.14
C ASN A 56 -15.36 2.97 4.55
N ASN A 57 -14.09 3.40 4.71
CA ASN A 57 -13.52 3.81 5.99
C ASN A 57 -13.52 2.72 7.06
N CYS A 58 -13.35 1.45 6.66
CA CYS A 58 -13.35 0.29 7.57
C CYS A 58 -12.26 0.39 8.65
N PHE A 59 -11.14 1.08 8.37
CA PHE A 59 -10.04 1.28 9.33
C PHE A 59 -10.06 2.66 9.99
N ARG A 60 -10.21 3.72 9.18
CA ARG A 60 -10.24 5.12 9.61
C ARG A 60 -10.87 5.98 8.51
N ALA A 61 -11.58 7.02 8.91
CA ALA A 61 -12.12 8.01 7.99
C ALA A 61 -11.01 8.68 7.15
N GLY A 62 -11.13 8.60 5.82
CA GLY A 62 -10.22 9.25 4.88
C GLY A 62 -8.80 8.68 4.85
N LEU A 63 -8.59 7.45 5.32
CA LEU A 63 -7.25 6.85 5.37
C LEU A 63 -6.60 6.82 3.99
N ARG A 64 -5.36 7.32 3.92
CA ARG A 64 -4.48 7.17 2.75
C ARG A 64 -3.15 6.63 3.22
N LEU A 65 -2.59 5.67 2.49
CA LEU A 65 -1.21 5.28 2.65
C LEU A 65 -0.31 6.22 1.82
N GLU A 66 0.64 6.86 2.49
CA GLU A 66 1.67 7.68 1.84
C GLU A 66 2.74 6.75 1.27
N GLN A 67 2.53 6.25 0.05
CA GLN A 67 3.43 5.28 -0.58
C GLN A 67 4.85 5.83 -0.74
N GLU A 68 5.00 7.15 -0.91
CA GLU A 68 6.30 7.84 -0.93
C GLU A 68 7.10 7.70 0.37
N ALA A 69 6.44 7.38 1.49
CA ALA A 69 7.07 7.16 2.80
C ALA A 69 7.44 5.68 3.03
N ILE A 70 7.12 4.78 2.10
CA ILE A 70 7.50 3.37 2.18
C ILE A 70 8.98 3.24 1.80
N GLY A 71 9.77 2.65 2.70
CA GLY A 71 11.18 2.45 2.47
C GLY A 71 11.47 1.47 1.33
N PHE A 72 12.54 1.72 0.58
CA PHE A 72 12.95 0.87 -0.56
C PHE A 72 13.13 -0.62 -0.20
N HIS A 73 13.48 -0.93 1.05
CA HIS A 73 13.62 -2.32 1.51
C HIS A 73 12.31 -3.12 1.39
N TRP A 74 11.15 -2.48 1.61
CA TRP A 74 9.86 -3.13 1.47
C TRP A 74 9.55 -3.43 0.01
N LEU A 75 9.82 -2.47 -0.89
CA LEU A 75 9.69 -2.70 -2.33
C LEU A 75 10.58 -3.84 -2.80
N ALA A 76 11.84 -3.89 -2.35
CA ALA A 76 12.76 -4.98 -2.66
C ALA A 76 12.23 -6.35 -2.16
N HIS A 77 11.59 -6.37 -0.99
CA HIS A 77 10.95 -7.57 -0.45
C HIS A 77 9.77 -8.03 -1.31
N CYS A 78 8.87 -7.12 -1.70
CA CYS A 78 7.74 -7.44 -2.57
C CYS A 78 8.19 -7.95 -3.95
N LEU A 79 9.27 -7.39 -4.52
CA LEU A 79 9.81 -7.83 -5.81
C LEU A 79 10.37 -9.27 -5.77
N GLN A 80 10.84 -9.72 -4.62
CA GLN A 80 11.30 -11.10 -4.42
C GLN A 80 10.13 -12.08 -4.24
N HIS A 81 8.94 -11.57 -3.88
CA HIS A 81 7.75 -12.37 -3.57
C HIS A 81 6.51 -11.79 -4.28
N PRO A 82 6.49 -11.76 -5.64
CA PRO A 82 5.46 -11.08 -6.41
C PRO A 82 4.06 -11.74 -6.30
N ASP A 83 3.99 -13.01 -5.92
CA ASP A 83 2.74 -13.78 -5.86
C ASP A 83 1.87 -13.47 -4.62
N GLY A 84 2.10 -12.33 -3.94
CA GLY A 84 1.38 -11.99 -2.71
C GLY A 84 1.64 -12.97 -1.55
N THR A 85 2.61 -13.88 -1.69
CA THR A 85 3.08 -14.78 -0.62
C THR A 85 3.97 -13.99 0.35
N THR A 86 3.51 -12.82 0.78
CA THR A 86 3.88 -12.24 2.07
C THR A 86 3.17 -13.08 3.12
N ALA A 87 3.62 -14.35 3.19
CA ALA A 87 3.10 -15.33 4.10
C ALA A 87 3.03 -14.73 5.48
N SER A 88 2.03 -15.18 6.22
CA SER A 88 1.80 -14.97 7.65
C SER A 88 2.97 -15.45 8.54
N ASP A 89 4.20 -15.45 8.04
CA ASP A 89 5.42 -15.63 8.79
C ASP A 89 5.66 -14.36 9.61
N SER A 90 4.95 -14.35 10.73
CA SER A 90 5.19 -13.52 11.89
C SER A 90 6.61 -13.80 12.37
N GLY A 91 7.58 -13.16 11.71
CA GLY A 91 8.99 -13.51 11.83
C GLY A 91 9.90 -12.35 11.45
N ILE A 92 9.67 -11.17 12.03
CA ILE A 92 10.68 -10.11 12.16
C ILE A 92 11.17 -9.57 10.80
N LEU A 93 10.40 -8.65 10.21
CA LEU A 93 11.07 -7.56 9.49
C LEU A 93 11.70 -6.65 10.55
N PRO A 94 12.97 -6.22 10.39
CA PRO A 94 13.62 -5.34 11.35
C PRO A 94 12.76 -4.09 11.53
N ARG A 95 12.19 -3.93 12.73
CA ARG A 95 11.51 -2.71 13.13
C ARG A 95 12.57 -1.62 13.11
N ASP A 96 12.57 -0.81 12.06
CA ASP A 96 13.58 0.22 11.86
C ASP A 96 13.37 1.35 12.88
N HIS A 97 13.88 1.13 14.09
CA HIS A 97 14.09 2.16 15.09
C HIS A 97 15.43 2.85 14.83
N LYS A 98 15.52 3.56 13.70
CA LYS A 98 16.53 4.59 13.51
C LYS A 98 15.83 5.90 13.16
N LYS A 99 15.30 6.55 14.20
CA LYS A 99 15.28 8.01 14.24
C LYS A 99 16.74 8.49 14.20
N THR A 100 17.31 8.58 13.01
CA THR A 100 18.60 9.26 12.80
C THR A 100 18.35 10.33 11.75
N THR A 101 17.99 11.51 12.25
CA THR A 101 18.37 12.82 11.73
C THR A 101 18.43 12.95 10.21
N PHE A 102 17.30 13.23 9.57
CA PHE A 102 17.29 14.11 8.40
C PHE A 102 16.69 15.45 8.84
N SER A 103 17.56 16.32 9.32
CA SER A 103 17.31 17.75 9.35
C SER A 103 17.18 18.24 7.90
N LEU A 104 15.95 18.44 7.41
CA LEU A 104 15.50 19.53 6.54
C LEU A 104 14.12 19.17 5.96
N TRP A 105 13.08 19.79 6.50
CA TRP A 105 11.89 20.18 5.74
C TRP A 105 11.57 21.61 6.18
N GLN A 106 12.21 22.58 5.52
CA GLN A 106 11.56 23.84 5.17
C GLN A 106 10.83 23.64 3.85
#